data_AF-M3I4T2-F1
#
_entry.id   AF-M3I4T2-F1
#
_cell.length_a   1.000
_cell.length_b   1.000
_cell.length_c   1.000
_cell.angle_alpha   90.00
_cell.angle_beta   90.00
_cell.angle_gamma   90.00
#
_symmetry.space_group_name_H-M   'P 1'
#
loop_
_entity.id
_entity.type
_entity.pdbx_description
1 polymer ?
#
loop_
_entity_poly.entity_id
_entity_poly.type
_entity_poly.pdbx_seq_one_letter_code
_entity_poly.pdbx_strand_id
1 'polypeptide(L)'
;MKIGIDFPFHADLYRYQFFLSIVFEDTNYEQSYEAWMKDEYKFSSKLIEIESFINIHKVYRENRKVLNKRWLDESLTRQRELLMEINLKRIGSEVYEKIQKTEKLTFLKSLDSIHLSTALLIADSLKKKLTICAYDKNIRKIASDFNFYLCSFVEKKRN
;
A
#
# COMPACT_ATOMS: atom_id res chain seq x y z
N MET A 1 -17.23 19.89 31.04
CA MET A 1 -17.95 18.90 30.20
C MET A 1 -17.12 18.68 28.94
N LYS A 2 -16.25 17.66 28.93
CA LYS A 2 -15.48 17.29 27.73
C LYS A 2 -16.41 16.45 26.87
N ILE A 3 -16.68 16.93 25.66
CA ILE A 3 -17.40 16.17 24.65
C ILE A 3 -16.43 15.08 24.20
N GLY A 4 -16.57 13.90 24.79
CA GLY A 4 -15.81 12.71 24.43
C GLY A 4 -16.40 12.13 23.14
N ILE A 5 -15.78 12.47 22.01
CA ILE A 5 -15.98 11.75 20.76
C ILE A 5 -14.60 11.21 20.39
N ASP A 6 -14.32 9.98 20.80
CA ASP A 6 -13.23 9.20 20.21
C ASP A 6 -13.67 8.80 18.81
N PHE A 7 -13.22 9.55 17.80
CA PHE A 7 -13.32 9.11 16.41
C PHE A 7 -12.36 7.92 16.21
N PRO A 8 -12.81 6.80 15.60
CA PRO A 8 -11.90 5.73 15.22
C PRO A 8 -11.06 6.24 14.05
N PHE A 9 -9.86 6.74 14.36
CA PHE A 9 -8.83 6.97 13.34
C PHE A 9 -8.49 5.62 12.71
N HIS A 10 -8.97 5.40 11.48
CA HIS A 10 -8.53 4.31 10.61
C HIS A 10 -7.42 4.87 9.71
N ALA A 11 -6.25 4.26 9.80
CA ALA A 11 -5.07 4.62 9.03
C ALA A 11 -4.57 3.39 8.28
N ASP A 12 -4.41 3.54 6.97
CA ASP A 12 -4.19 2.41 6.06
C ASP A 12 -2.82 2.47 5.40
N LEU A 13 -2.10 1.34 5.38
CA LEU A 13 -0.86 1.19 4.61
C LEU A 13 -1.13 0.44 3.31
N TYR A 14 -0.94 1.13 2.18
CA TYR A 14 -1.13 0.55 0.85
C TYR A 14 0.17 0.01 0.27
N ARG A 15 0.09 -1.14 -0.40
CA ARG A 15 1.21 -1.73 -1.15
C ARG A 15 1.09 -1.48 -2.64
N TYR A 16 2.22 -1.52 -3.35
CA TYR A 16 2.25 -1.19 -4.78
C TYR A 16 1.28 -2.06 -5.60
N GLN A 17 1.08 -3.34 -5.30
CA GLN A 17 0.12 -4.19 -6.03
C GLN A 17 -1.34 -3.74 -5.84
N PHE A 18 -1.70 -3.39 -4.60
CA PHE A 18 -3.02 -2.82 -4.31
C PHE A 18 -3.19 -1.48 -5.03
N PHE A 19 -2.19 -0.61 -4.92
CA PHE A 19 -2.20 0.69 -5.58
C PHE A 19 -2.30 0.57 -7.11
N LEU A 20 -1.55 -0.35 -7.71
CA LEU A 20 -1.59 -0.61 -9.14
C LEU A 20 -2.93 -1.17 -9.62
N SER A 21 -3.65 -1.93 -8.80
CA SER A 21 -5.00 -2.38 -9.20
C SER A 21 -5.99 -1.23 -9.37
N ILE A 22 -5.79 -0.12 -8.65
CA ILE A 22 -6.56 1.12 -8.85
C ILE A 22 -6.07 1.87 -10.09
N VAL A 23 -4.75 1.98 -10.27
CA VAL A 23 -4.15 2.68 -11.43
C VAL A 23 -4.52 2.02 -12.75
N PHE A 24 -4.50 0.68 -12.79
CA PHE A 24 -4.74 -0.09 -14.02
C PHE A 24 -6.19 -0.50 -14.21
N GLU A 25 -7.07 -0.21 -13.25
CA GLU A 25 -8.46 -0.66 -13.25
C GLU A 25 -8.56 -2.17 -13.53
N ASP A 26 -7.72 -2.96 -12.84
CA ASP A 26 -7.62 -4.39 -13.08
C ASP A 26 -8.80 -5.17 -12.44
N THR A 27 -8.74 -6.50 -12.47
CA THR A 27 -9.80 -7.36 -11.91
C THR A 27 -10.10 -7.12 -10.42
N ASN A 28 -9.17 -6.50 -9.70
CA ASN A 28 -9.28 -6.15 -8.29
C ASN A 28 -9.64 -4.66 -8.07
N TYR A 29 -9.89 -3.89 -9.12
CA TYR A 29 -10.20 -2.46 -9.06
C TYR A 29 -11.27 -2.14 -8.03
N GLU A 30 -12.47 -2.74 -8.17
CA GLU A 30 -13.63 -2.42 -7.33
C GLU A 30 -13.33 -2.56 -5.84
N GLN A 31 -12.79 -3.71 -5.43
CA GLN A 31 -12.46 -3.97 -4.03
C GLN A 31 -11.33 -3.08 -3.51
N SER A 32 -10.35 -2.74 -4.36
CA SER A 32 -9.27 -1.84 -3.98
C SER A 32 -9.75 -0.41 -3.87
N TYR A 33 -10.58 0.05 -4.80
CA TYR A 33 -11.12 1.39 -4.81
C TYR A 33 -12.12 1.60 -3.67
N GLU A 34 -12.97 0.61 -3.38
CA GLU A 34 -13.87 0.66 -2.21
C GLU A 34 -13.10 0.79 -0.89
N ALA A 35 -12.03 0.01 -0.71
CA ALA A 35 -11.19 0.13 0.48
C ALA A 35 -10.52 1.51 0.52
N TRP A 36 -9.94 1.95 -0.60
CA TRP A 36 -9.33 3.27 -0.74
C TRP A 36 -10.26 4.42 -0.36
N MET A 37 -11.54 4.36 -0.75
CA MET A 37 -12.50 5.42 -0.48
C MET A 37 -12.99 5.47 0.98
N LYS A 38 -12.86 4.37 1.74
CA LYS A 38 -13.30 4.30 3.14
C LYS A 38 -12.32 4.96 4.12
N ASP A 39 -11.05 5.07 3.72
CA ASP A 39 -9.99 5.40 4.65
C ASP A 39 -9.68 6.91 4.64
N GLU A 40 -9.84 7.54 5.81
CA GLU A 40 -9.59 8.98 6.00
C GLU A 40 -8.10 9.32 5.89
N TYR A 41 -7.22 8.43 6.37
CA TYR A 41 -5.78 8.63 6.37
C TYR A 41 -5.05 7.48 5.67
N LYS A 42 -4.35 7.82 4.59
CA LYS A 42 -3.61 6.87 3.78
C LYS A 42 -2.11 7.07 4.00
N PHE A 43 -1.37 5.98 4.20
CA PHE A 43 0.08 5.99 4.38
C PHE A 43 0.75 4.99 3.45
N SER A 44 2.00 5.28 3.11
CA SER A 44 2.90 4.30 2.46
C SER A 44 4.34 4.77 2.61
N SER A 45 5.30 3.88 2.37
CA SER A 45 6.67 4.33 2.11
C SER A 45 6.74 5.04 0.75
N LYS A 46 7.69 5.98 0.62
CA LYS A 46 7.98 6.69 -0.65
C LYS A 46 8.34 5.74 -1.79
N LEU A 47 8.73 4.48 -1.52
CA LEU A 47 9.02 3.49 -2.57
C LEU A 47 7.81 3.15 -3.42
N ILE A 48 6.58 3.33 -2.93
CA ILE A 48 5.39 3.03 -3.72
C ILE A 48 5.34 3.87 -5.01
N GLU A 49 5.83 5.10 -4.97
CA GLU A 49 5.96 5.97 -6.14
C GLU A 49 6.94 5.38 -7.16
N ILE A 50 8.10 4.91 -6.69
CA ILE A 50 9.12 4.31 -7.54
C ILE A 50 8.64 2.97 -8.12
N GLU A 51 8.10 2.09 -7.28
CA GLU A 51 7.59 0.78 -7.68
C GLU A 51 6.45 0.90 -8.69
N SER A 52 5.49 1.81 -8.44
CA SER A 52 4.37 2.01 -9.36
C SER A 52 4.82 2.62 -10.69
N PHE A 53 5.72 3.62 -10.66
CA PHE A 53 6.27 4.23 -11.88
C PHE A 53 6.98 3.20 -12.77
N ILE A 54 7.86 2.39 -12.17
CA ILE A 54 8.58 1.34 -12.89
C ILE A 54 7.62 0.32 -13.50
N ASN A 55 6.58 -0.08 -12.76
CA ASN A 55 5.61 -1.06 -13.24
C ASN A 55 4.70 -0.51 -14.35
N ILE A 56 4.21 0.73 -14.25
CA ILE A 56 3.46 1.40 -15.32
C ILE A 56 4.28 1.38 -16.62
N HIS A 57 5.55 1.78 -16.55
CA HIS A 57 6.44 1.74 -17.71
C HIS A 57 6.73 0.32 -18.20
N LYS A 58 6.86 -0.66 -17.30
CA LYS A 58 7.05 -2.06 -17.67
C LYS A 58 5.87 -2.58 -18.48
N VAL A 59 4.64 -2.41 -17.96
CA VAL A 59 3.40 -2.81 -18.65
C VAL A 59 3.29 -2.13 -20.02
N TYR A 60 3.56 -0.83 -20.10
CA TYR A 60 3.58 -0.12 -21.38
C TYR A 60 4.59 -0.73 -22.37
N ARG A 61 5.83 -0.99 -21.94
CA ARG A 61 6.88 -1.57 -22.80
C ARG A 61 6.50 -2.96 -23.30
N GLU A 62 5.97 -3.81 -22.43
CA GLU A 62 5.60 -5.18 -22.76
C GLU A 62 4.38 -5.26 -23.70
N ASN A 63 3.53 -4.22 -23.71
CA ASN A 63 2.27 -4.19 -24.46
C ASN A 63 2.20 -3.07 -25.52
N ARG A 64 3.33 -2.54 -25.99
CA ARG A 64 3.38 -1.43 -26.97
C ARG A 64 2.64 -1.66 -28.29
N LYS A 65 2.34 -2.92 -28.63
CA LYS A 65 1.55 -3.27 -29.81
C LYS A 65 0.07 -2.92 -29.66
N VAL A 66 -0.42 -2.81 -28.43
CA VAL A 66 -1.83 -2.59 -28.09
C VAL A 66 -2.00 -1.26 -27.33
N LEU A 67 -1.08 -0.94 -26.43
CA LEU A 67 -1.11 0.29 -25.64
C LEU A 67 -0.42 1.44 -26.38
N ASN A 68 -1.14 2.54 -26.54
CA ASN A 68 -0.61 3.77 -27.12
C ASN A 68 0.01 4.67 -26.04
N LYS A 69 0.66 5.76 -26.47
CA LYS A 69 1.26 6.74 -25.55
C LYS A 69 0.22 7.39 -24.63
N ARG A 70 -1.01 7.59 -25.10
CA ARG A 70 -2.10 8.16 -24.31
C ARG A 70 -2.39 7.32 -23.06
N TRP A 71 -2.42 5.99 -23.17
CA TRP A 71 -2.58 5.10 -22.02
C TRP A 71 -1.49 5.30 -20.95
N LEU A 72 -0.24 5.49 -21.38
CA LEU A 72 0.88 5.77 -20.47
C LEU A 72 0.69 7.10 -19.76
N ASP A 73 0.33 8.16 -20.50
CA ASP A 73 0.12 9.49 -19.95
C ASP A 73 -1.06 9.52 -18.95
N GLU A 74 -2.16 8.83 -19.27
CA GLU A 74 -3.33 8.65 -18.39
C GLU A 74 -2.96 7.86 -17.12
N SER A 75 -2.24 6.74 -17.26
CA SER A 75 -1.80 5.92 -16.11
C SER A 75 -0.85 6.68 -15.17
N LEU A 76 0.07 7.47 -15.72
CA LEU A 76 0.98 8.31 -14.93
C LEU A 76 0.26 9.49 -14.27
N THR A 77 -0.77 10.04 -14.92
CA THR A 77 -1.62 11.07 -14.31
C THR A 77 -2.38 10.49 -13.12
N ARG A 78 -3.02 9.33 -13.32
CA ARG A 78 -3.75 8.61 -12.27
C ARG A 78 -2.85 8.23 -11.09
N GLN A 79 -1.64 7.76 -11.37
CA GLN A 79 -0.63 7.48 -10.35
C GLN A 79 -0.35 8.73 -9.48
N ARG A 80 -0.12 9.90 -10.11
CA ARG A 80 0.18 11.14 -9.37
C ARG A 80 -0.99 11.57 -8.49
N GLU A 81 -2.22 11.52 -9.03
CA GLU A 81 -3.43 11.86 -8.28
C GLU A 81 -3.56 11.01 -7.02
N LEU A 82 -3.45 9.68 -7.16
CA LEU A 82 -3.54 8.76 -6.01
C LEU A 82 -2.39 8.98 -5.01
N LEU A 83 -1.19 9.30 -5.48
CA LEU A 83 -0.05 9.60 -4.59
C LEU A 83 -0.27 10.89 -3.77
N MET A 84 -1.04 11.86 -4.28
CA MET A 84 -1.35 13.09 -3.54
C MET A 84 -2.27 12.83 -2.33
N GLU A 85 -3.03 11.74 -2.35
CA GLU A 85 -3.89 11.33 -1.24
C GLU A 85 -3.12 10.53 -0.16
N ILE A 86 -1.89 10.09 -0.45
CA ILE A 86 -1.08 9.29 0.48
C ILE A 86 -0.08 10.16 1.24
N ASN A 87 -0.06 10.00 2.56
CA ASN A 87 1.01 10.47 3.44
C ASN A 87 2.26 9.59 3.26
N LEU A 88 3.08 9.95 2.28
CA LEU A 88 4.31 9.23 1.96
C LEU A 88 5.39 9.45 3.03
N LYS A 89 5.86 8.37 3.65
CA LYS A 89 6.99 8.39 4.58
C LYS A 89 8.30 8.17 3.85
N ARG A 90 9.27 9.04 4.13
CA ARG A 90 10.67 8.86 3.70
C ARG A 90 11.27 7.66 4.43
N ILE A 91 12.24 7.03 3.79
CA ILE A 91 12.99 5.90 4.37
C ILE A 91 14.31 6.44 4.86
N GLY A 92 14.50 6.47 6.18
CA GLY A 92 15.79 6.73 6.81
C GLY A 92 16.39 5.48 7.46
N SER A 93 17.42 5.67 8.28
CA SER A 93 18.11 4.57 8.98
C SER A 93 17.18 3.83 9.94
N GLU A 94 16.16 4.50 10.48
CA GLU A 94 15.18 3.94 11.40
C GLU A 94 14.44 2.72 10.83
N VAL A 95 14.23 2.70 9.51
CA VAL A 95 13.59 1.57 8.82
C VAL A 95 14.49 0.34 8.88
N TYR A 96 15.78 0.52 8.62
CA TYR A 96 16.77 -0.55 8.67
C TYR A 96 16.98 -1.03 10.11
N GLU A 97 17.12 -0.10 11.07
CA GLU A 97 17.23 -0.41 12.49
C GLU A 97 16.04 -1.22 13.01
N LYS A 98 14.82 -0.89 12.56
CA LYS A 98 13.60 -1.64 12.89
C LYS A 98 13.62 -3.05 12.29
N ILE A 99 14.12 -3.22 11.06
CA ILE A 99 14.30 -4.54 10.43
C ILE A 99 15.30 -5.38 11.22
N GLN A 100 16.46 -4.82 11.60
CA GLN A 100 17.47 -5.53 12.38
C GLN A 100 16.93 -6.01 13.74
N LYS A 101 16.05 -5.25 14.36
CA LYS A 101 15.44 -5.59 15.67
C LYS A 101 14.22 -6.51 15.56
N THR A 102 13.72 -6.79 14.35
CA THR A 102 12.47 -7.50 14.13
C THR A 102 12.67 -8.67 13.17
N GLU A 103 13.08 -9.81 13.69
CA GLU A 103 13.42 -11.02 12.94
C GLU A 103 12.37 -11.40 11.88
N LYS A 104 11.07 -11.31 12.21
CA LYS A 104 9.97 -11.64 11.29
C LYS A 104 9.99 -10.84 9.98
N LEU A 105 10.55 -9.62 9.98
CA LEU A 105 10.67 -8.82 8.75
C LEU A 105 11.70 -9.41 7.77
N THR A 106 12.61 -10.27 8.22
CA THR A 106 13.61 -10.93 7.36
C THR A 106 13.03 -12.06 6.51
N PHE A 107 11.81 -12.53 6.82
CA PHE A 107 11.09 -13.54 6.03
C PHE A 107 10.39 -12.96 4.78
N LEU A 108 10.46 -11.65 4.61
CA LEU A 108 9.91 -10.92 3.48
C LEU A 108 11.01 -10.58 2.47
N LYS A 109 10.62 -10.31 1.22
CA LYS A 109 11.55 -9.71 0.25
C LYS A 109 11.95 -8.32 0.74
N SER A 110 13.13 -7.84 0.35
CA SER A 110 13.69 -6.57 0.82
C SER A 110 12.70 -5.38 0.77
N LEU A 111 12.04 -5.15 -0.37
CA LEU A 111 11.04 -4.10 -0.51
C LEU A 111 9.84 -4.33 0.41
N ASP A 112 9.39 -5.58 0.54
CA ASP A 112 8.28 -5.94 1.40
C ASP A 112 8.60 -5.67 2.88
N SER A 113 9.81 -6.03 3.32
CA SER A 113 10.33 -5.73 4.64
C SER A 113 10.38 -4.23 4.91
N ILE A 114 10.82 -3.43 3.94
CA ILE A 114 10.89 -1.97 4.06
C ILE A 114 9.52 -1.34 4.24
N HIS A 115 8.53 -1.75 3.43
CA HIS A 115 7.17 -1.25 3.56
C HIS A 115 6.56 -1.61 4.92
N LEU A 116 6.71 -2.86 5.36
CA LEU A 116 6.13 -3.29 6.63
C LEU A 116 6.87 -2.70 7.84
N SER A 117 8.19 -2.52 7.75
CA SER A 117 8.98 -1.77 8.71
C SER A 117 8.49 -0.32 8.83
N THR A 118 8.23 0.34 7.69
CA THR A 118 7.65 1.68 7.64
C THR A 118 6.28 1.72 8.33
N ALA A 119 5.42 0.72 8.08
CA ALA A 119 4.12 0.60 8.76
C ALA A 119 4.28 0.51 10.28
N LEU A 120 5.22 -0.30 10.78
CA LEU A 120 5.49 -0.42 12.21
C LEU A 120 5.93 0.92 12.81
N LEU A 121 6.80 1.66 12.12
CA LEU A 121 7.25 2.98 12.59
C LEU A 121 6.10 4.01 12.61
N ILE A 122 5.21 3.98 11.62
CA ILE A 122 4.00 4.82 11.60
C ILE A 122 3.09 4.45 12.77
N ALA A 123 2.82 3.16 12.97
CA ALA A 123 1.98 2.66 14.07
C ALA A 123 2.55 3.06 15.43
N ASP A 124 3.87 2.92 15.62
CA ASP A 124 4.59 3.32 16.82
C ASP A 124 4.47 4.84 17.08
N SER A 125 4.48 5.65 16.02
CA SER A 125 4.33 7.11 16.09
C SER A 125 2.89 7.54 16.40
N LEU A 126 1.90 6.91 15.76
CA LEU A 126 0.48 7.21 15.95
C LEU A 126 -0.10 6.60 17.23
N LYS A 127 0.61 5.64 17.85
CA LYS A 127 0.11 4.81 18.96
C LYS A 127 -1.22 4.12 18.61
N LYS A 128 -1.37 3.74 17.34
CA LYS A 128 -2.59 3.14 16.79
C LYS A 128 -2.24 1.98 15.87
N LYS A 129 -3.13 1.00 15.81
CA LYS A 129 -3.05 -0.08 14.82
C LYS A 129 -3.40 0.47 13.45
N LEU A 130 -2.64 0.05 12.46
CA LEU A 130 -2.92 0.32 11.06
C LEU A 130 -3.69 -0.86 10.45
N THR A 131 -4.44 -0.56 9.41
CA THR A 131 -4.95 -1.56 8.48
C THR A 131 -3.96 -1.70 7.32
N ILE A 132 -3.59 -2.92 6.97
CA ILE A 132 -2.65 -3.21 5.88
C ILE A 132 -3.44 -3.71 4.67
N CYS A 133 -3.25 -3.03 3.54
CA CYS A 133 -3.91 -3.35 2.29
C CYS A 133 -2.90 -3.92 1.29
N ALA A 134 -2.85 -5.25 1.27
CA ALA A 134 -1.94 -6.05 0.45
C ALA A 134 -2.63 -7.35 0.00
N TYR A 135 -2.38 -7.75 -1.25
CA TYR A 135 -2.85 -9.02 -1.81
C TYR A 135 -1.95 -10.21 -1.47
N ASP A 136 -0.66 -9.96 -1.26
CA ASP A 136 0.32 -11.01 -0.95
C ASP A 136 0.02 -11.69 0.39
N LYS A 137 -0.15 -13.02 0.35
CA LYS A 137 -0.51 -13.83 1.52
C LYS A 137 0.60 -13.85 2.59
N ASN A 138 1.87 -13.81 2.19
CA ASN A 138 2.99 -13.80 3.13
C ASN A 138 3.06 -12.46 3.88
N ILE A 139 2.87 -11.34 3.17
CA ILE A 139 2.78 -10.01 3.78
C ILE A 139 1.61 -9.97 4.76
N ARG A 140 0.42 -10.41 4.34
CA ARG A 140 -0.77 -10.43 5.21
C ARG A 140 -0.56 -11.25 6.47
N LYS A 141 0.07 -12.43 6.36
CA LYS A 141 0.42 -13.28 7.50
C LYS A 141 1.33 -12.55 8.48
N ILE A 142 2.44 -11.98 8.00
CA ILE A 142 3.42 -11.29 8.85
C ILE A 142 2.83 -10.00 9.44
N ALA A 143 1.98 -9.28 8.68
CA ALA A 143 1.26 -8.12 9.20
C ALA A 143 0.30 -8.51 10.35
N SER A 144 -0.43 -9.61 10.21
CA SER A 144 -1.29 -10.14 11.26
C SER A 144 -0.49 -10.53 12.51
N ASP A 145 0.70 -11.11 12.33
CA ASP A 145 1.63 -11.44 13.42
C ASP A 145 2.09 -10.19 14.21
N PHE A 146 2.08 -9.01 13.58
CA PHE A 146 2.33 -7.73 14.22
C PHE A 146 1.06 -7.04 14.73
N ASN A 147 -0.07 -7.74 14.75
CA ASN A 147 -1.36 -7.25 15.27
C ASN A 147 -1.93 -6.07 14.47
N PHE A 148 -1.59 -5.97 13.18
CA PHE A 148 -2.27 -5.07 12.25
C PHE A 148 -3.63 -5.62 11.85
N TYR A 149 -4.56 -4.72 11.51
CA TYR A 149 -5.76 -5.10 10.77
C TYR A 149 -5.40 -5.35 9.31
N LEU A 150 -6.25 -6.09 8.60
CA LEU A 150 -6.04 -6.40 7.18
C LEU A 150 -7.27 -5.97 6.39
N CYS A 151 -7.05 -5.32 5.24
CA CYS A 151 -8.12 -5.10 4.27
C CYS A 151 -8.80 -6.45 3.94
N SER A 152 -10.12 -6.51 4.05
CA SER A 152 -10.92 -7.68 3.64
C SER A 152 -11.14 -7.65 2.12
N PHE A 153 -10.71 -8.70 1.43
CA PHE A 153 -10.97 -8.88 0.00
C PHE A 153 -11.90 -10.06 -0.18
N VAL A 154 -12.98 -9.88 -0.95
CA VAL A 154 -13.84 -11.00 -1.32
C VAL A 154 -13.16 -11.71 -2.47
N GLU A 155 -12.68 -12.94 -2.26
CA GLU A 155 -12.23 -13.78 -3.38
C GLU A 155 -13.45 -14.04 -4.28
N LYS A 156 -13.56 -13.31 -5.40
CA LYS A 156 -14.48 -13.71 -6.47
C LYS A 156 -14.00 -15.07 -6.95
N LYS A 157 -14.77 -16.12 -6.66
CA LYS A 157 -14.56 -17.45 -7.26
C LYS A 157 -14.49 -17.24 -8.77
N ARG A 158 -13.35 -17.60 -9.37
CA ARG A 158 -13.24 -17.71 -10.82
C ARG A 158 -14.18 -18.84 -11.23
N ASN A 159 -15.30 -18.48 -11.86
CA ASN A 159 -16.11 -19.43 -12.61
C ASN A 159 -15.40 -19.78 -13.91
#